data_AF-A0A832TAV8-F1
#
_entry.id   AF-A0A832TAV8-F1
#
_cell.length_a   1.000
_cell.length_b   1.000
_cell.length_c   1.000
_cell.angle_alpha   90.00
_cell.angle_beta   90.00
_cell.angle_gamma   90.00
#
_symmetry.space_group_name_H-M   'P 1'
#
loop_
_entity.id
_entity.type
_entity.pdbx_description
1 polymer ?
#
loop_
_entity_poly.entity_id
_entity_poly.type
_entity_poly.pdbx_seq_one_letter_code
_entity_poly.pdbx_strand_id
1 'polypeptide(L)' 'MKGVDFFNSLDHLEPRCPGCEIKIEWGVTTEWSDEKESQVCTKCGHTL' A
#
# COMPACT_ATOMS: atom_id res chain seq x y z
N MET A 1 5.13 -20.49 -27.09
CA MET A 1 5.53 -20.10 -25.71
C MET A 1 4.92 -18.73 -25.46
N LYS A 2 3.92 -18.62 -24.58
CA LYS A 2 3.30 -17.32 -24.27
C LYS A 2 4.34 -16.50 -23.51
N GLY A 3 4.80 -15.41 -24.12
CA GLY A 3 5.61 -14.42 -23.44
C GLY A 3 4.83 -13.93 -22.24
N VAL A 4 5.36 -14.18 -21.04
CA VAL A 4 4.92 -13.50 -19.84
C VAL A 4 5.38 -12.06 -20.00
N ASP A 5 4.43 -11.14 -20.17
CA ASP A 5 4.67 -9.71 -20.25
C ASP A 5 5.24 -9.21 -18.91
N PHE A 6 6.57 -9.27 -18.77
CA PHE A 6 7.33 -8.78 -17.61
C PHE A 6 7.14 -7.28 -17.32
N PHE A 7 6.45 -6.54 -18.20
CA PHE A 7 6.20 -5.11 -18.06
C PHE A 7 4.92 -4.76 -17.28
N ASN A 8 4.17 -5.74 -16.76
CA ASN A 8 2.95 -5.50 -15.97
C ASN A 8 3.18 -5.38 -14.46
N SER A 9 4.44 -5.37 -14.00
CA SER A 9 4.80 -5.32 -12.57
C SER A 9 5.17 -3.92 -12.05
N LEU A 10 5.16 -2.88 -12.89
CA LEU A 10 5.49 -1.52 -12.44
C LEU A 10 4.37 -0.88 -11.60
N ASP A 11 3.10 -1.29 -11.80
CA ASP A 11 1.99 -0.91 -10.93
C ASP A 11 2.09 -1.51 -9.52
N HIS A 12 2.89 -2.59 -9.36
CA HIS A 12 3.23 -3.18 -8.07
C HIS A 12 4.37 -2.45 -7.33
N LEU A 13 5.08 -1.52 -7.98
CA LEU A 13 6.18 -0.80 -7.34
C LEU A 13 5.71 0.33 -6.42
N GLU A 14 4.45 0.78 -6.56
CA GLU A 14 3.88 1.82 -5.71
C GLU A 14 2.69 1.25 -4.93
N PRO A 15 2.92 0.64 -3.75
CA PRO A 15 1.82 0.17 -2.91
C PRO A 15 0.89 1.36 -2.60
N ARG A 16 -0.43 1.15 -2.72
CA ARG A 16 -1.47 2.13 -2.43
C ARG A 16 -2.41 1.62 -1.36
N CYS A 17 -2.95 2.52 -0.56
CA CYS A 17 -3.93 2.18 0.45
C CYS A 17 -5.20 1.65 -0.24
N PRO A 18 -5.68 0.44 0.08
CA PRO A 18 -6.90 -0.08 -0.54
C PRO A 18 -8.17 0.68 -0.12
N GLY A 19 -8.11 1.50 0.93
CA GLY A 19 -9.24 2.32 1.39
C GLY A 19 -9.39 3.67 0.68
N CYS A 20 -8.29 4.35 0.36
CA CYS A 20 -8.34 5.70 -0.24
C CYS A 20 -7.36 5.93 -1.40
N GLU A 21 -6.72 4.85 -1.88
CA GLU A 21 -5.82 4.81 -3.04
C GLU A 21 -4.60 5.75 -2.96
N ILE A 22 -4.37 6.36 -1.80
CA ILE A 22 -3.15 7.14 -1.56
C ILE A 22 -1.94 6.21 -1.58
N LYS A 23 -0.84 6.71 -2.14
CA LYS A 23 0.45 6.03 -2.10
C LYS A 23 0.85 5.72 -0.64
N ILE A 24 1.23 4.48 -0.39
CA ILE A 24 1.76 4.02 0.89
C ILE A 24 3.22 4.47 0.98
N GLU A 25 3.47 5.36 1.93
CA GLU A 25 4.78 5.82 2.33
C GLU A 25 4.86 5.61 3.84
N TRP A 26 5.65 4.61 4.27
CA TRP A 26 5.79 4.22 5.67
C TRP A 26 6.24 5.40 6.52
N GLY A 27 5.48 5.73 7.56
CA GLY A 27 5.74 6.87 8.45
C GLY A 27 5.33 8.24 7.88
N VAL A 28 4.78 8.30 6.67
CA VAL A 28 4.25 9.53 6.05
C VAL A 28 2.74 9.42 5.86
N THR A 29 2.29 8.44 5.07
CA THR A 29 0.87 8.18 4.81
C THR A 29 0.33 6.98 5.60
N THR A 30 1.21 6.32 6.35
CA THR A 30 0.87 5.22 7.25
C THR A 30 1.57 5.40 8.60
N GLU A 31 0.91 4.98 9.67
CA GLU A 31 1.44 4.94 11.03
C GLU A 31 1.23 3.57 11.67
N TRP A 32 2.18 3.15 12.52
CA TRP A 32 2.02 1.92 13.29
C TRP A 32 0.98 2.14 14.41
N SER A 33 -0.06 1.33 14.43
CA SER A 33 -1.04 1.31 15.52
C SER A 33 -0.73 0.12 16.44
N ASP A 34 -0.32 0.43 17.67
CA ASP A 34 -0.04 -0.58 18.70
C ASP A 34 -1.31 -1.37 19.07
N GLU A 35 -2.46 -0.70 19.05
CA GLU A 35 -3.78 -1.28 19.36
C GLU A 35 -4.20 -2.36 18.35
N LYS A 36 -3.79 -2.21 17.09
CA LYS A 36 -4.13 -3.12 15.99
C LYS A 36 -2.95 -4.01 15.60
N GLU A 37 -1.79 -3.81 16.21
CA GLU A 37 -0.52 -4.44 15.85
C GLU A 37 -0.25 -4.43 14.33
N SER A 38 -0.64 -3.33 13.68
CA SER A 38 -0.66 -3.23 12.22
C SER A 38 -0.39 -1.80 11.77
N GLN A 39 0.01 -1.64 10.51
CA GLN A 39 0.11 -0.31 9.90
C GLN A 39 -1.27 0.20 9.49
N VAL A 40 -1.50 1.47 9.73
CA VAL A 40 -2.78 2.12 9.47
C VAL A 40 -2.54 3.33 8.58
N CYS A 41 -3.34 3.49 7.55
CA CYS A 41 -3.30 4.67 6.72
C CYS A 41 -3.73 5.91 7.51
N THR A 42 -2.86 6.92 7.59
CA THR A 42 -3.12 8.17 8.33
C THR A 42 -4.21 9.02 7.67
N LYS A 43 -4.51 8.79 6.39
CA LYS A 43 -5.55 9.53 5.65
C LYS A 43 -6.97 9.02 5.87
N CYS A 44 -7.17 7.70 5.91
CA CYS A 44 -8.52 7.10 5.94
C CYS A 44 -8.73 6.12 7.10
N GLY A 45 -7.70 5.81 7.89
CA GLY A 45 -7.78 4.86 9.00
C GLY A 45 -7.85 3.39 8.60
N HIS A 46 -7.68 3.08 7.31
CA HIS A 46 -7.67 1.71 6.82
C HIS A 46 -6.41 0.96 7.30
N THR A 47 -6.59 -0.25 7.80
CA THR A 47 -5.49 -1.12 8.21
C THR A 47 -4.86 -1.78 6.99
N LEU A 48 -3.55 -1.66 6.84
CA LEU A 48 -2.76 -2.19 5.74
C LEU A 48 -2.21 -3.58 6.04
#